data_AF-A0A356X982-F1
#
_entry.id   AF-A0A356X982-F1
#
_cell.length_a   1.000
_cell.length_b   1.000
_cell.length_c   1.000
_cell.angle_alpha   90.00
_cell.angle_beta   90.00
_cell.angle_gamma   90.00
#
_symmetry.space_group_name_H-M   'P 1'
#
loop_
_entity.id
_entity.type
_entity.pdbx_description
1 polymer ?
#
loop_
_entity_poly.entity_id
_entity_poly.type
_entity_poly.pdbx_seq_one_letter_code
_entity_poly.pdbx_strand_id
1 'polypeptide(L)'
;RELDRIQVFEGAHPYPDENSVSASYELCQLAANIPETDTVLFCLSGGASALFCIPSSGIEMDEFRNTYESLLNSGASIHEINAVRKHISDTGGGKFGKLFSDHRLVSLILSDVPGDDVDVVGSGPTVADSTTFRDAFHVLKKYQLWDQVSHSVRIHISKGMHGDITENPQKGEEVWEKHQLRVISGAKILADNVGAWLGENDFNVKVAGQAYDMETHKISKKLCGDAISVLGKKGAVNAPAALVYFGESMVNVSGSGKGGRNQHLALTAAISIEGQHPISLLSFATDGVDGPTDAAGAIVNSKTTLAARKQKLEPENYLQAYDSYHFHEQWKRSSKQTLPVIT
;
A
#
# COMPACT_ATOMS: atom_id res chain seq x y z
N ARG A 1 23.81 -10.47 3.29
CA ARG A 1 23.70 -11.94 3.50
C ARG A 1 24.07 -12.59 2.17
N GLU A 2 25.12 -13.41 2.11
CA GLU A 2 25.43 -14.16 0.87
C GLU A 2 24.47 -15.34 0.72
N LEU A 3 23.87 -15.47 -0.45
CA LEU A 3 23.03 -16.58 -0.85
C LEU A 3 23.74 -17.27 -2.02
N ASP A 4 23.93 -18.59 -1.94
CA ASP A 4 24.79 -19.35 -2.87
C ASP A 4 24.39 -19.22 -4.36
N ARG A 5 23.14 -18.86 -4.64
CA ARG A 5 22.58 -18.77 -6.00
C ARG A 5 21.84 -17.46 -6.29
N ILE A 6 21.84 -16.52 -5.34
CA ILE A 6 21.09 -15.27 -5.45
C ILE A 6 22.05 -14.13 -5.15
N GLN A 7 22.25 -13.27 -6.15
CA GLN A 7 22.93 -12.00 -5.95
C GLN A 7 21.95 -11.02 -5.30
N VAL A 8 22.45 -10.29 -4.30
CA VAL A 8 21.65 -9.34 -3.53
C VAL A 8 22.20 -7.95 -3.79
N PHE A 9 21.33 -7.06 -4.24
CA PHE A 9 21.60 -5.64 -4.39
C PHE A 9 20.69 -4.87 -3.44
N GLU A 10 21.22 -3.81 -2.85
CA GLU A 10 20.49 -2.92 -1.96
C GLU A 10 20.30 -1.56 -2.64
N GLY A 11 19.16 -0.92 -2.42
CA GLY A 11 18.85 0.40 -2.95
C GLY A 11 18.01 1.19 -1.96
N ALA A 12 17.69 2.43 -2.30
CA ALA A 12 16.93 3.32 -1.42
C ALA A 12 15.42 3.34 -1.71
N HIS A 13 14.65 3.50 -0.64
CA HIS A 13 13.20 3.74 -0.64
C HIS A 13 12.89 4.78 0.45
N PRO A 14 12.00 5.78 0.23
CA PRO A 14 11.04 5.89 -0.87
C PRO A 14 11.57 6.53 -2.15
N TYR A 15 12.78 7.11 -2.15
CA TYR A 15 13.36 7.74 -3.33
C TYR A 15 14.52 6.90 -3.88
N PRO A 16 14.63 6.73 -5.21
CA PRO A 16 15.75 6.00 -5.79
C PRO A 16 17.07 6.71 -5.52
N ASP A 17 18.13 5.93 -5.30
CA ASP A 17 19.52 6.38 -5.24
C ASP A 17 20.37 5.75 -6.36
N GLU A 18 21.66 6.09 -6.37
CA GLU A 18 22.60 5.55 -7.35
C GLU A 18 22.70 4.01 -7.27
N ASN A 19 22.51 3.45 -6.08
CA ASN A 19 22.50 2.00 -5.88
C ASN A 19 21.25 1.36 -6.50
N SER A 20 20.06 1.95 -6.33
CA SER A 20 18.84 1.50 -7.00
C SER A 20 19.02 1.44 -8.52
N VAL A 21 19.61 2.49 -9.11
CA VAL A 21 19.85 2.56 -10.56
C VAL A 21 20.87 1.52 -11.00
N SER A 22 22.00 1.41 -10.30
CA SER A 22 23.06 0.44 -10.60
C SER A 22 22.54 -1.00 -10.51
N ALA A 23 21.78 -1.34 -9.45
CA ALA A 23 21.13 -2.62 -9.29
C ALA A 23 20.13 -2.92 -10.41
N SER A 24 19.42 -1.89 -10.88
CA SER A 24 18.47 -2.03 -12.00
C SER A 24 19.18 -2.35 -13.31
N TYR A 25 20.35 -1.74 -13.57
CA TYR A 25 21.17 -2.08 -14.73
C TYR A 25 21.67 -3.52 -14.69
N GLU A 26 22.18 -3.99 -13.55
CA GLU A 26 22.60 -5.38 -13.35
C GLU A 26 21.45 -6.36 -13.59
N LEU A 27 20.25 -6.05 -13.08
CA LEU A 27 19.06 -6.87 -13.31
C LEU A 27 18.64 -6.90 -14.80
N CYS A 28 18.67 -5.76 -15.48
CA CYS A 28 18.39 -5.69 -16.92
C CYS A 28 19.45 -6.44 -17.75
N GLN A 29 20.72 -6.39 -17.35
CA GLN A 29 21.79 -7.14 -18.00
C GLN A 29 21.62 -8.65 -17.80
N LEU A 30 21.27 -9.08 -16.59
CA LEU A 30 20.93 -10.48 -16.33
C LEU A 30 19.75 -10.91 -17.21
N ALA A 31 18.66 -10.13 -17.20
CA ALA A 31 17.44 -10.40 -17.97
C ALA A 31 17.74 -10.61 -19.46
N ALA A 32 18.56 -9.76 -20.07
CA ALA A 32 18.91 -9.82 -21.48
C ALA A 32 19.74 -11.06 -21.88
N ASN A 33 20.36 -11.76 -20.92
CA ASN A 33 21.21 -12.92 -21.17
C ASN A 33 20.56 -14.25 -20.76
N ILE A 34 19.30 -14.25 -20.32
CA ILE A 34 18.58 -15.48 -19.96
C ILE A 34 18.24 -16.26 -21.25
N PRO A 35 18.58 -17.55 -21.35
CA PRO A 35 18.18 -18.39 -22.49
C PRO A 35 16.65 -18.46 -22.65
N GLU A 36 16.16 -18.39 -23.88
CA GLU A 36 14.71 -18.45 -24.21
C GLU A 36 14.02 -19.74 -23.73
N THR A 37 14.78 -20.82 -23.53
CA THR A 37 14.29 -22.09 -22.99
C THR A 37 13.94 -22.04 -21.51
N ASP A 38 14.43 -21.03 -20.80
CA ASP A 38 14.34 -20.96 -19.36
C ASP A 38 13.03 -20.27 -18.92
N THR A 39 12.66 -20.52 -17.67
CA THR A 39 11.55 -19.83 -17.02
C THR A 39 12.10 -18.69 -16.18
N VAL A 40 11.51 -17.51 -16.33
CA VAL A 40 11.79 -16.36 -15.48
C VAL A 40 10.73 -16.27 -14.39
N LEU A 41 11.17 -16.29 -13.13
CA LEU A 41 10.33 -16.02 -11.98
C LEU A 41 10.62 -14.60 -11.50
N PHE A 42 9.65 -13.69 -11.66
CA PHE A 42 9.79 -12.30 -11.25
C PHE A 42 8.96 -12.03 -9.99
N CYS A 43 9.63 -11.82 -8.86
CA CYS A 43 8.97 -11.57 -7.59
C CYS A 43 8.97 -10.06 -7.28
N LEU A 44 7.79 -9.49 -7.10
CA LEU A 44 7.60 -8.06 -6.87
C LEU A 44 6.86 -7.81 -5.55
N SER A 45 7.32 -6.84 -4.78
CA SER A 45 6.67 -6.37 -3.56
C SER A 45 6.64 -4.84 -3.49
N GLY A 46 6.05 -4.30 -2.43
CA GLY A 46 6.05 -2.87 -2.14
C GLY A 46 7.43 -2.22 -2.19
N GLY A 47 7.47 -0.94 -2.58
CA GLY A 47 8.69 -0.14 -2.72
C GLY A 47 9.51 -0.34 -3.99
N ALA A 48 9.12 -1.29 -4.84
CA ALA A 48 9.87 -1.61 -6.06
C ALA A 48 10.03 -0.43 -7.04
N SER A 49 9.11 0.54 -7.05
CA SER A 49 9.22 1.72 -7.92
C SER A 49 10.46 2.59 -7.66
N ALA A 50 10.99 2.56 -6.43
CA ALA A 50 12.22 3.27 -6.06
C ALA A 50 13.45 2.35 -6.12
N LEU A 51 13.26 1.06 -5.85
CA LEU A 51 14.35 0.06 -5.85
C LEU A 51 14.72 -0.43 -7.26
N PHE A 52 13.77 -0.43 -8.19
CA PHE A 52 13.93 -0.92 -9.56
C PHE A 52 13.54 0.15 -10.59
N CYS A 53 14.48 1.06 -10.85
CA CYS A 53 14.26 2.21 -11.71
C CYS A 53 15.52 2.54 -12.52
N ILE A 54 15.34 2.77 -13.82
CA ILE A 54 16.34 3.37 -14.70
C ILE A 54 15.68 4.61 -15.31
N PRO A 55 16.16 5.83 -15.05
CA PRO A 55 15.67 7.03 -15.74
C PRO A 55 15.80 6.88 -17.26
N SER A 56 14.81 7.33 -18.00
CA SER A 56 14.88 7.27 -19.46
C SER A 56 16.00 8.12 -20.03
N SER A 57 16.55 7.70 -21.16
CA SER A 57 17.69 8.35 -21.81
C SER A 57 17.53 9.88 -21.92
N GLY A 58 18.55 10.60 -21.43
CA GLY A 58 18.61 12.06 -21.40
C GLY A 58 18.01 12.70 -20.15
N ILE A 59 17.47 11.93 -19.20
CA ILE A 59 17.03 12.40 -17.88
C ILE A 59 18.05 11.98 -16.84
N GLU A 60 18.60 12.94 -16.10
CA GLU A 60 19.54 12.66 -15.01
C GLU A 60 18.80 12.14 -13.78
N MET A 61 19.50 11.36 -12.93
CA MET A 61 18.88 10.74 -11.75
C MET A 61 18.28 11.77 -10.78
N ASP A 62 18.96 12.90 -10.55
CA ASP A 62 18.44 13.97 -9.70
C ASP A 62 17.18 14.61 -10.30
N GLU A 63 17.10 14.75 -11.62
CA GLU A 63 15.92 15.28 -12.30
C GLU A 63 14.73 14.34 -12.21
N PHE A 64 14.99 13.03 -12.34
CA PHE A 64 13.99 11.98 -12.12
C PHE A 64 13.47 12.01 -10.68
N ARG A 65 14.39 12.05 -9.70
CA ARG A 65 14.07 12.10 -8.27
C ARG A 65 13.25 13.34 -7.91
N ASN A 66 13.69 14.52 -8.34
CA ASN A 66 13.01 15.79 -8.07
C ASN A 66 11.59 15.82 -8.68
N THR A 67 11.43 15.24 -9.87
CA THR A 67 10.11 15.09 -10.50
C THR A 67 9.20 14.21 -9.64
N TYR A 68 9.72 13.10 -9.14
CA TYR A 68 8.97 12.20 -8.29
C TYR A 68 8.58 12.82 -6.94
N GLU A 69 9.51 13.50 -6.29
CA GLU A 69 9.26 14.24 -5.05
C GLU A 69 8.17 15.31 -5.24
N SER A 70 8.23 16.07 -6.33
CA SER A 70 7.23 17.08 -6.68
C SER A 70 5.84 16.47 -6.88
N LEU A 71 5.77 15.30 -7.51
CA LEU A 71 4.52 14.57 -7.73
C LEU A 71 3.91 14.09 -6.41
N LEU A 72 4.72 13.49 -5.52
CA LEU A 72 4.28 13.03 -4.20
C LEU A 72 3.75 14.20 -3.34
N ASN A 73 4.40 15.36 -3.42
CA ASN A 73 4.02 16.55 -2.66
C ASN A 73 2.84 17.33 -3.28
N SER A 74 2.37 16.96 -4.47
CA SER A 74 1.31 17.70 -5.18
C SER A 74 -0.12 17.26 -4.82
N GLY A 75 -0.27 16.16 -4.08
CA GLY A 75 -1.58 15.54 -3.82
C GLY A 75 -2.15 14.79 -5.03
N ALA A 76 -1.29 14.42 -6.00
CA ALA A 76 -1.65 13.54 -7.10
C ALA A 76 -2.00 12.13 -6.59
N SER A 77 -3.00 11.51 -7.22
CA SER A 77 -3.33 10.11 -6.93
C SER A 77 -2.21 9.19 -7.40
N ILE A 78 -2.11 7.99 -6.82
CA ILE A 78 -1.05 7.04 -7.19
C ILE A 78 -1.10 6.66 -8.68
N HIS A 79 -2.29 6.58 -9.28
CA HIS A 79 -2.45 6.32 -10.71
C HIS A 79 -1.86 7.44 -11.57
N GLU A 80 -2.08 8.71 -11.18
CA GLU A 80 -1.54 9.88 -11.88
C GLU A 80 -0.02 9.98 -11.74
N ILE A 81 0.50 9.75 -10.54
CA ILE A 81 1.94 9.68 -10.27
C ILE A 81 2.58 8.59 -11.15
N ASN A 82 1.96 7.41 -11.20
CA ASN A 82 2.46 6.29 -11.99
C ASN A 82 2.39 6.57 -13.51
N ALA A 83 1.37 7.29 -13.97
CA ALA A 83 1.28 7.71 -15.37
C ALA A 83 2.54 8.53 -15.75
N VAL A 84 2.95 9.51 -14.94
CA VAL A 84 4.20 10.24 -15.24
C VAL A 84 5.42 9.33 -15.10
N ARG A 85 5.54 8.61 -13.97
CA ARG A 85 6.74 7.82 -13.64
C ARG A 85 7.07 6.75 -14.68
N LYS A 86 6.06 6.05 -15.22
CA LYS A 86 6.27 5.03 -16.26
C LYS A 86 6.81 5.63 -17.56
N HIS A 87 6.45 6.87 -17.87
CA HIS A 87 6.87 7.58 -19.10
C HIS A 87 8.20 8.32 -18.97
N ILE A 88 8.86 8.26 -17.82
CA ILE A 88 10.20 8.81 -17.62
C ILE A 88 11.19 7.76 -17.07
N SER A 89 10.79 6.49 -17.06
CA SER A 89 11.58 5.34 -16.61
C SER A 89 11.63 4.27 -17.71
N ASP A 90 12.77 3.60 -17.86
CA ASP A 90 12.99 2.50 -18.81
C ASP A 90 12.67 1.11 -18.22
N THR A 91 12.29 1.04 -16.93
CA THR A 91 11.91 -0.23 -16.28
C THR A 91 10.40 -0.39 -16.06
N GLY A 92 9.68 0.72 -15.89
CA GLY A 92 8.24 0.73 -15.60
C GLY A 92 7.36 0.52 -16.84
N GLY A 93 6.06 0.33 -16.61
CA GLY A 93 5.05 0.31 -17.68
C GLY A 93 5.24 -0.80 -18.70
N GLY A 94 5.62 -2.00 -18.26
CA GLY A 94 5.77 -3.17 -19.11
C GLY A 94 7.09 -3.26 -19.87
N LYS A 95 7.94 -2.22 -19.83
CA LYS A 95 9.23 -2.19 -20.55
C LYS A 95 10.18 -3.32 -20.12
N PHE A 96 10.23 -3.63 -18.83
CA PHE A 96 11.03 -4.77 -18.36
C PHE A 96 10.43 -6.11 -18.79
N GLY A 97 9.11 -6.26 -18.74
CA GLY A 97 8.40 -7.44 -19.24
C GLY A 97 8.71 -7.72 -20.71
N LYS A 98 8.83 -6.67 -21.53
CA LYS A 98 9.17 -6.78 -22.96
C LYS A 98 10.50 -7.49 -23.24
N LEU A 99 11.48 -7.43 -22.32
CA LEU A 99 12.74 -8.19 -22.42
C LEU A 99 12.52 -9.71 -22.43
N PHE A 100 11.37 -10.16 -21.93
CA PHE A 100 11.00 -11.57 -21.80
C PHE A 100 9.92 -11.99 -22.79
N SER A 101 9.77 -11.29 -23.92
CA SER A 101 8.70 -11.56 -24.88
C SER A 101 8.69 -13.02 -25.39
N ASP A 102 9.87 -13.64 -25.50
CA ASP A 102 10.02 -15.03 -25.97
C ASP A 102 10.05 -16.06 -24.83
N HIS A 103 10.22 -15.62 -23.58
CA HIS A 103 10.35 -16.47 -22.39
C HIS A 103 9.01 -16.82 -21.75
N ARG A 104 9.05 -17.86 -20.89
CA ARG A 104 7.97 -18.09 -19.92
C ARG A 104 8.22 -17.24 -18.67
N LEU A 105 7.54 -16.10 -18.59
CA LEU A 105 7.58 -15.21 -17.41
C LEU A 105 6.45 -15.55 -16.44
N VAL A 106 6.79 -15.73 -15.17
CA VAL A 106 5.82 -15.84 -14.08
C VAL A 106 6.10 -14.72 -13.08
N SER A 107 5.24 -13.72 -13.04
CA SER A 107 5.31 -12.61 -12.09
C SER A 107 4.47 -12.92 -10.84
N LEU A 108 5.12 -12.97 -9.69
CA LEU A 108 4.51 -13.16 -8.37
C LEU A 108 4.50 -11.82 -7.63
N ILE A 109 3.32 -11.31 -7.32
CA ILE A 109 3.14 -9.97 -6.74
C ILE A 109 2.62 -10.06 -5.31
N LEU A 110 3.31 -9.36 -4.40
CA LEU A 110 2.81 -8.98 -3.07
C LEU A 110 2.30 -7.54 -3.18
N SER A 111 0.98 -7.38 -3.21
CA SER A 111 0.31 -6.09 -3.36
C SER A 111 0.19 -5.38 -2.01
N ASP A 112 0.75 -4.18 -1.93
CA ASP A 112 0.55 -3.20 -0.86
C ASP A 112 -0.44 -2.08 -1.26
N VAL A 113 -1.05 -2.18 -2.44
CA VAL A 113 -1.97 -1.17 -2.98
C VAL A 113 -3.43 -1.58 -2.74
N PRO A 114 -4.27 -0.69 -2.19
CA PRO A 114 -5.70 -0.95 -2.04
C PRO A 114 -6.35 -1.30 -3.39
N GLY A 115 -7.04 -2.45 -3.45
CA GLY A 115 -7.72 -2.92 -4.66
C GLY A 115 -6.91 -3.84 -5.56
N ASP A 116 -5.66 -4.15 -5.17
CA ASP A 116 -4.78 -5.10 -5.88
C ASP A 116 -4.57 -4.78 -7.36
N ASP A 117 -4.54 -3.48 -7.70
CA ASP A 117 -4.24 -3.02 -9.06
C ASP A 117 -2.77 -3.29 -9.40
N VAL A 118 -2.55 -4.36 -10.15
CA VAL A 118 -1.24 -4.82 -10.60
C VAL A 118 -0.50 -3.83 -11.49
N ASP A 119 -1.22 -2.91 -12.15
CA ASP A 119 -0.63 -1.85 -12.98
C ASP A 119 0.02 -0.77 -12.08
N VAL A 120 -0.29 -0.79 -10.78
CA VAL A 120 0.18 0.19 -9.79
C VAL A 120 1.39 -0.33 -9.00
N VAL A 121 1.41 -1.62 -8.65
CA VAL A 121 2.50 -2.21 -7.85
C VAL A 121 3.83 -2.14 -8.59
N GLY A 122 4.82 -1.51 -7.97
CA GLY A 122 6.16 -1.35 -8.56
C GLY A 122 6.19 -0.60 -9.89
N SER A 123 5.14 0.17 -10.24
CA SER A 123 5.01 0.80 -11.55
C SER A 123 4.83 -0.18 -12.72
N GLY A 124 4.36 -1.40 -12.43
CA GLY A 124 4.00 -2.41 -13.43
C GLY A 124 5.13 -2.76 -14.40
N PRO A 125 6.33 -3.16 -13.94
CA PRO A 125 7.48 -3.38 -14.83
C PRO A 125 7.24 -4.50 -15.86
N THR A 126 6.40 -5.48 -15.51
CA THR A 126 6.02 -6.61 -16.37
C THR A 126 4.54 -6.58 -16.76
N VAL A 127 3.89 -5.43 -16.69
CA VAL A 127 2.46 -5.29 -16.95
C VAL A 127 2.24 -4.17 -17.96
N ALA A 128 1.36 -4.40 -18.93
CA ALA A 128 1.04 -3.42 -19.96
C ALA A 128 0.51 -2.12 -19.34
N ASP A 129 0.93 -1.00 -19.90
CA ASP A 129 0.51 0.33 -19.48
C ASP A 129 -0.64 0.81 -20.38
N SER A 130 -1.75 1.25 -19.78
CA SER A 130 -2.85 1.88 -20.54
C SER A 130 -2.78 3.40 -20.57
N THR A 131 -1.79 4.00 -19.91
CA THR A 131 -1.55 5.45 -19.94
C THR A 131 -0.60 5.81 -21.07
N THR A 132 -0.62 7.09 -21.46
CA THR A 132 0.17 7.62 -22.57
C THR A 132 1.06 8.79 -22.14
N PHE A 133 2.03 9.16 -23.00
CA PHE A 133 2.82 10.38 -22.83
C PHE A 133 1.93 11.63 -22.69
N ARG A 134 0.78 11.64 -23.36
CA ARG A 134 -0.18 12.73 -23.26
C ARG A 134 -0.85 12.78 -21.90
N ASP A 135 -1.15 11.64 -21.28
CA ASP A 135 -1.66 11.57 -19.92
C ASP A 135 -0.63 12.06 -18.92
N ALA A 136 0.64 11.64 -19.08
CA ALA A 136 1.75 12.14 -18.26
C ALA A 136 1.87 13.68 -18.34
N PHE A 137 1.80 14.25 -19.54
CA PHE A 137 1.77 15.70 -19.74
C PHE A 137 0.56 16.37 -19.05
N HIS A 138 -0.63 15.81 -19.20
CA HIS A 138 -1.84 16.36 -18.57
C HIS A 138 -1.77 16.32 -17.05
N VAL A 139 -1.21 15.27 -16.45
CA VAL A 139 -0.98 15.18 -15.00
C VAL A 139 -0.04 16.32 -14.57
N LEU A 140 1.13 16.44 -15.22
CA LEU A 140 2.09 17.51 -14.89
C LEU A 140 1.46 18.91 -15.03
N LYS A 141 0.59 19.14 -16.01
CA LYS A 141 -0.13 20.41 -16.15
C LYS A 141 -1.22 20.61 -15.10
N LYS A 142 -2.00 19.58 -14.78
CA LYS A 142 -3.06 19.62 -13.76
C LYS A 142 -2.53 20.09 -12.41
N TYR A 143 -1.35 19.61 -12.02
CA TYR A 143 -0.69 19.95 -10.76
C TYR A 143 0.28 21.15 -10.87
N GLN A 144 0.29 21.87 -12.00
CA GLN A 144 1.17 23.02 -12.26
C GLN A 144 2.68 22.68 -12.16
N LEU A 145 3.04 21.41 -12.33
CA LEU A 145 4.41 20.90 -12.24
C LEU A 145 5.15 20.96 -13.59
N TRP A 146 4.43 21.01 -14.72
CA TRP A 146 5.07 21.00 -16.05
C TRP A 146 6.18 22.03 -16.21
N ASP A 147 5.96 23.25 -15.71
CA ASP A 147 6.93 24.33 -15.84
C ASP A 147 8.01 24.31 -14.74
N GLN A 148 7.85 23.44 -13.74
CA GLN A 148 8.77 23.24 -12.60
C GLN A 148 9.74 22.07 -12.82
N VAL A 149 9.31 21.02 -13.51
CA VAL A 149 10.19 19.89 -13.85
C VAL A 149 11.31 20.32 -14.80
N SER A 150 12.39 19.54 -14.81
CA SER A 150 13.58 19.86 -15.60
C SER A 150 13.30 19.95 -17.11
N HIS A 151 14.21 20.59 -17.84
CA HIS A 151 14.09 20.71 -19.29
C HIS A 151 14.18 19.34 -19.99
N SER A 152 15.03 18.45 -19.51
CA SER A 152 15.17 17.07 -20.01
C SER A 152 13.86 16.28 -19.93
N VAL A 153 13.18 16.31 -18.78
CA VAL A 153 11.89 15.64 -18.58
C VAL A 153 10.84 16.18 -19.54
N ARG A 154 10.76 17.51 -19.70
CA ARG A 154 9.85 18.14 -20.67
C ARG A 154 10.17 17.73 -22.10
N ILE A 155 11.44 17.70 -22.49
CA ILE A 155 11.86 17.25 -23.82
C ILE A 155 11.45 15.80 -24.02
N HIS A 156 11.74 14.91 -23.07
CA HIS A 156 11.44 13.49 -23.16
C HIS A 156 9.94 13.25 -23.38
N ILE A 157 9.08 13.85 -22.53
CA ILE A 157 7.63 13.72 -22.66
C ILE A 157 7.13 14.34 -23.98
N SER A 158 7.67 15.50 -24.37
CA SER A 158 7.30 16.13 -25.64
C SER A 158 7.65 15.26 -26.83
N LYS A 159 8.85 14.65 -26.86
CA LYS A 159 9.26 13.70 -27.90
C LYS A 159 8.32 12.49 -27.97
N GLY A 160 7.94 11.93 -26.83
CA GLY A 160 6.94 10.87 -26.75
C GLY A 160 5.59 11.29 -27.32
N MET A 161 5.08 12.48 -26.98
CA MET A 161 3.83 13.02 -27.53
C MET A 161 3.87 13.25 -29.06
N HIS A 162 5.05 13.50 -29.64
CA HIS A 162 5.23 13.67 -31.08
C HIS A 162 5.55 12.34 -31.80
N GLY A 163 5.70 11.23 -31.06
CA GLY A 163 6.01 9.91 -31.62
C GLY A 163 7.49 9.66 -31.90
N ASP A 164 8.39 10.53 -31.45
CA ASP A 164 9.85 10.34 -31.58
C ASP A 164 10.37 9.26 -30.63
N ILE A 165 9.63 9.01 -29.54
CA ILE A 165 9.87 7.94 -28.57
C ILE A 165 8.61 7.08 -28.55
N THR A 166 8.81 5.76 -28.64
CA THR A 166 7.71 4.80 -28.63
C THR A 166 6.98 4.80 -27.29
N GLU A 167 5.67 4.57 -27.34
CA GLU A 167 4.85 4.44 -26.15
C GLU A 167 5.19 3.17 -25.34
N ASN A 168 4.83 3.17 -24.06
CA ASN A 168 4.88 1.98 -23.21
C ASN A 168 4.01 0.86 -23.82
N PRO A 169 4.40 -0.43 -23.68
CA PRO A 169 3.59 -1.56 -24.14
C PRO A 169 2.12 -1.48 -23.73
N GLN A 170 1.23 -1.34 -24.71
CA GLN A 170 -0.21 -1.15 -24.48
C GLN A 170 -0.97 -2.48 -24.36
N LYS A 171 -2.12 -2.43 -23.70
CA LYS A 171 -3.04 -3.57 -23.59
C LYS A 171 -3.52 -3.97 -25.00
N GLY A 172 -3.15 -5.19 -25.42
CA GLY A 172 -3.57 -5.78 -26.70
C GLY A 172 -2.62 -5.54 -27.88
N GLU A 173 -1.58 -4.72 -27.73
CA GLU A 173 -0.53 -4.55 -28.75
C GLU A 173 0.54 -5.65 -28.66
N GLU A 174 0.86 -6.08 -27.43
CA GLU A 174 1.82 -7.13 -27.14
C GLU A 174 1.15 -8.17 -26.23
N VAL A 175 0.61 -9.23 -26.82
CA VAL A 175 0.13 -10.38 -26.06
C VAL A 175 1.34 -11.25 -25.77
N TRP A 176 1.94 -11.07 -24.59
CA TRP A 176 2.92 -12.04 -24.11
C TRP A 176 2.16 -13.28 -23.61
N GLU A 177 1.70 -14.13 -24.54
CA GLU A 177 0.88 -15.32 -24.24
C GLU A 177 1.50 -16.22 -23.16
N LYS A 178 2.84 -16.18 -23.04
CA LYS A 178 3.63 -16.96 -22.09
C LYS A 178 3.81 -16.27 -20.73
N HIS A 179 3.36 -15.02 -20.55
CA HIS A 179 3.46 -14.28 -19.31
C HIS A 179 2.27 -14.58 -18.41
N GLN A 180 2.57 -14.92 -17.16
CA GLN A 180 1.57 -15.17 -16.13
C GLN A 180 1.77 -14.21 -14.98
N LEU A 181 0.71 -13.53 -14.59
CA LEU A 181 0.69 -12.61 -13.48
C LEU A 181 -0.13 -13.21 -12.34
N ARG A 182 0.42 -13.28 -11.13
CA ARG A 182 -0.26 -13.81 -9.95
C ARG A 182 -0.04 -12.90 -8.76
N VAL A 183 -1.11 -12.27 -8.28
CA VAL A 183 -1.13 -11.65 -6.96
C VAL A 183 -1.24 -12.78 -5.94
N ILE A 184 -0.15 -13.03 -5.20
CA ILE A 184 -0.07 -14.14 -4.24
C ILE A 184 -0.37 -13.68 -2.81
N SER A 185 -0.28 -12.38 -2.54
CA SER A 185 -0.70 -11.77 -1.28
C SER A 185 -1.18 -10.34 -1.53
N GLY A 186 -2.16 -9.92 -0.74
CA GLY A 186 -2.80 -8.61 -0.80
C GLY A 186 -3.82 -8.48 0.32
N ALA A 187 -4.28 -7.26 0.58
CA ALA A 187 -5.17 -6.98 1.71
C ALA A 187 -6.49 -7.77 1.62
N LYS A 188 -7.04 -7.95 0.41
CA LYS A 188 -8.26 -8.76 0.20
C LYS A 188 -8.01 -10.24 0.46
N ILE A 189 -6.91 -10.79 -0.05
CA ILE A 189 -6.54 -12.20 0.14
C ILE A 189 -6.38 -12.49 1.65
N LEU A 190 -5.71 -11.60 2.38
CA LEU A 190 -5.60 -11.74 3.83
C LEU A 190 -6.96 -11.70 4.52
N ALA A 191 -7.82 -10.73 4.17
CA ALA A 191 -9.16 -10.61 4.75
C ALA A 191 -10.02 -11.85 4.49
N ASP A 192 -9.96 -12.43 3.29
CA ASP A 192 -10.66 -13.67 2.94
C ASP A 192 -10.14 -14.86 3.72
N ASN A 193 -8.81 -15.01 3.84
CA ASN A 193 -8.20 -16.10 4.60
C ASN A 193 -8.54 -16.01 6.09
N VAL A 194 -8.48 -14.81 6.67
CA VAL A 194 -8.93 -14.55 8.05
C VAL A 194 -10.42 -14.88 8.19
N GLY A 195 -11.23 -14.49 7.22
CA GLY A 195 -12.65 -14.77 7.22
C GLY A 195 -12.98 -16.27 7.16
N ALA A 196 -12.28 -17.03 6.30
CA ALA A 196 -12.42 -18.47 6.21
C ALA A 196 -12.05 -19.15 7.53
N TRP A 197 -10.89 -18.79 8.10
CA TRP A 197 -10.44 -19.32 9.38
C TRP A 197 -11.42 -19.02 10.52
N LEU A 198 -11.98 -17.80 10.59
CA LEU A 198 -13.00 -17.45 11.58
C LEU A 198 -14.28 -18.27 11.41
N GLY A 199 -14.67 -18.57 10.17
CA GLY A 199 -15.82 -19.43 9.87
C GLY A 199 -15.62 -20.87 10.33
N GLU A 200 -14.40 -21.40 10.20
CA GLU A 200 -14.00 -22.70 10.76
C GLU A 200 -13.97 -22.72 12.30
N ASN A 201 -13.95 -21.55 12.93
CA ASN A 201 -13.91 -21.36 14.39
C ASN A 201 -15.25 -20.79 14.92
N ASP A 202 -16.38 -21.25 14.37
CA ASP A 202 -17.75 -21.03 14.85
C ASP A 202 -18.26 -19.56 14.82
N PHE A 203 -17.65 -18.68 14.02
CA PHE A 203 -18.21 -17.34 13.76
C PHE A 203 -19.05 -17.31 12.48
N ASN A 204 -20.16 -16.56 12.52
CA ASN A 204 -20.82 -16.12 11.30
C ASN A 204 -20.05 -14.93 10.73
N VAL A 205 -19.39 -15.14 9.59
CA VAL A 205 -18.41 -14.17 9.08
C VAL A 205 -18.99 -13.30 7.97
N LYS A 206 -18.69 -12.01 8.02
CA LYS A 206 -18.85 -11.09 6.89
C LYS A 206 -17.52 -10.42 6.59
N VAL A 207 -16.92 -10.76 5.44
CA VAL A 207 -15.77 -10.03 4.90
C VAL A 207 -16.28 -8.87 4.04
N ALA A 208 -15.65 -7.71 4.16
CA ALA A 208 -15.92 -6.55 3.32
C ALA A 208 -15.67 -6.90 1.84
N GLY A 209 -16.49 -6.35 0.94
CA GLY A 209 -16.33 -6.59 -0.50
C GLY A 209 -15.24 -5.73 -1.14
N GLN A 210 -14.90 -4.59 -0.54
CA GLN A 210 -13.97 -3.59 -1.05
C GLN A 210 -13.13 -3.03 0.08
N ALA A 211 -11.91 -2.58 -0.27
CA ALA A 211 -11.05 -1.86 0.65
C ALA A 211 -11.73 -0.55 1.07
N TYR A 212 -11.67 -0.19 2.35
CA TYR A 212 -11.99 1.17 2.75
C TYR A 212 -10.82 2.11 2.45
N ASP A 213 -11.14 3.34 2.08
CA ASP A 213 -10.20 4.47 1.98
C ASP A 213 -10.91 5.72 2.51
N MET A 214 -10.80 5.97 3.81
CA MET A 214 -11.52 7.05 4.46
C MET A 214 -10.93 7.47 5.81
N GLU A 215 -11.38 8.62 6.32
CA GLU A 215 -10.99 9.11 7.63
C GLU A 215 -11.36 8.13 8.75
N THR A 216 -10.46 8.03 9.73
CA THR A 216 -10.54 7.10 10.86
C THR A 216 -11.87 7.16 11.63
N HIS A 217 -12.41 8.37 11.85
CA HIS A 217 -13.71 8.53 12.52
C HIS A 217 -14.88 7.96 11.68
N LYS A 218 -14.84 8.11 10.35
CA LYS A 218 -15.90 7.60 9.46
C LYS A 218 -15.91 6.07 9.45
N ILE A 219 -14.73 5.44 9.30
CA ILE A 219 -14.63 3.99 9.35
C ILE A 219 -15.00 3.48 10.75
N SER A 220 -14.53 4.09 11.84
CA SER A 220 -14.93 3.72 13.21
C SER A 220 -16.45 3.67 13.39
N LYS A 221 -17.16 4.72 12.96
CA LYS A 221 -18.63 4.80 13.03
C LYS A 221 -19.28 3.66 12.24
N LYS A 222 -18.76 3.33 11.05
CA LYS A 222 -19.23 2.21 10.25
C LYS A 222 -19.04 0.88 10.96
N LEU A 223 -17.82 0.59 11.45
CA LEU A 223 -17.49 -0.66 12.14
C LEU A 223 -18.38 -0.88 13.36
N CYS A 224 -18.52 0.16 14.21
CA CYS A 224 -19.35 0.10 15.40
C CYS A 224 -20.84 -0.05 15.05
N GLY A 225 -21.32 0.68 14.03
CA GLY A 225 -22.71 0.59 13.58
C GLY A 225 -23.07 -0.79 13.02
N ASP A 226 -22.18 -1.42 12.27
CA ASP A 226 -22.36 -2.77 11.74
C ASP A 226 -22.41 -3.80 12.89
N ALA A 227 -21.50 -3.69 13.87
CA ALA A 227 -21.48 -4.56 15.05
C ALA A 227 -22.75 -4.43 15.91
N ILE A 228 -23.20 -3.18 16.16
CA ILE A 228 -24.46 -2.92 16.88
C ILE A 228 -25.66 -3.48 16.10
N SER A 229 -25.65 -3.38 14.77
CA SER A 229 -26.73 -3.93 13.93
C SER A 229 -26.82 -5.45 14.02
N VAL A 230 -25.69 -6.16 14.07
CA VAL A 230 -25.66 -7.61 14.32
C VAL A 230 -26.32 -7.96 15.65
N LEU A 231 -25.96 -7.25 16.73
CA LEU A 231 -26.54 -7.47 18.06
C LEU A 231 -28.05 -7.16 18.10
N GLY A 232 -28.48 -6.17 17.32
CA GLY A 232 -29.89 -5.84 17.11
C GLY A 232 -30.64 -6.76 16.15
N LYS A 233 -30.03 -7.85 15.66
CA LYS A 233 -30.60 -8.78 14.67
C LYS A 233 -31.03 -8.10 13.34
N LYS A 234 -30.35 -7.02 12.97
CA LYS A 234 -30.55 -6.26 11.72
C LYS A 234 -29.29 -6.25 10.84
N GLY A 235 -28.24 -6.94 11.27
CA GLY A 235 -26.96 -7.00 10.57
C GLY A 235 -26.95 -8.00 9.40
N ALA A 236 -25.85 -8.02 8.66
CA ALA A 236 -25.64 -8.95 7.54
C ALA A 236 -25.43 -10.41 7.98
N VAL A 237 -25.11 -10.62 9.25
CA VAL A 237 -24.88 -11.93 9.88
C VAL A 237 -25.45 -11.93 11.30
N ASN A 238 -25.65 -13.11 11.88
CA ASN A 238 -26.14 -13.29 13.25
C ASN A 238 -24.98 -13.50 14.23
N ALA A 239 -25.18 -13.18 15.51
CA ALA A 239 -24.22 -13.52 16.55
C ALA A 239 -24.18 -15.06 16.78
N PRO A 240 -23.00 -15.66 17.10
CA PRO A 240 -21.68 -15.04 17.20
C PRO A 240 -21.17 -14.63 15.81
N ALA A 241 -20.68 -13.40 15.67
CA ALA A 241 -20.31 -12.82 14.38
C ALA A 241 -18.89 -12.29 14.39
N ALA A 242 -18.21 -12.40 13.25
CA ALA A 242 -16.96 -11.70 12.98
C ALA A 242 -17.10 -10.89 11.69
N LEU A 243 -16.82 -9.59 11.79
CA LEU A 243 -16.86 -8.67 10.66
C LEU A 243 -15.42 -8.31 10.30
N VAL A 244 -14.98 -8.67 9.10
CA VAL A 244 -13.60 -8.48 8.64
C VAL A 244 -13.57 -7.35 7.62
N TYR A 245 -12.76 -6.33 7.90
CA TYR A 245 -12.55 -5.18 7.03
C TYR A 245 -11.07 -5.07 6.71
N PHE A 246 -10.76 -4.49 5.56
CA PHE A 246 -9.41 -4.24 5.09
C PHE A 246 -9.40 -2.92 4.32
N GLY A 247 -8.23 -2.29 4.23
CA GLY A 247 -8.07 -0.99 3.57
C GLY A 247 -7.20 -0.05 4.37
N GLU A 248 -7.20 1.22 3.97
CA GLU A 248 -6.35 2.26 4.52
C GLU A 248 -7.18 3.39 5.13
N SER A 249 -6.79 3.82 6.32
CA SER A 249 -7.48 4.92 7.01
C SER A 249 -6.56 6.11 7.20
N MET A 250 -7.13 7.30 7.09
CA MET A 250 -6.39 8.54 7.23
C MET A 250 -6.69 9.21 8.58
N VAL A 251 -5.66 9.82 9.15
CA VAL A 251 -5.73 10.67 10.34
C VAL A 251 -5.11 12.01 9.99
N ASN A 252 -5.91 13.07 9.98
CA ASN A 252 -5.42 14.44 9.81
C ASN A 252 -4.86 14.91 11.15
N VAL A 253 -3.58 14.63 11.40
CA VAL A 253 -2.93 14.91 12.69
C VAL A 253 -2.86 16.42 12.93
N SER A 254 -3.47 16.88 14.02
CA SER A 254 -3.39 18.28 14.48
C SER A 254 -2.82 18.44 15.90
N GLY A 255 -2.45 17.34 16.56
CA GLY A 255 -1.81 17.31 17.88
C GLY A 255 -0.35 16.88 17.81
N SER A 256 0.33 16.93 18.97
CA SER A 256 1.74 16.55 19.13
C SER A 256 1.95 15.18 19.79
N GLY A 257 0.88 14.39 19.91
CA GLY A 257 0.92 13.04 20.48
C GLY A 257 1.60 12.03 19.58
N LYS A 258 1.73 10.81 20.10
CA LYS A 258 2.30 9.64 19.41
C LYS A 258 1.20 8.60 19.14
N GLY A 259 1.16 8.05 17.93
CA GLY A 259 0.20 7.02 17.55
C GLY A 259 0.20 6.76 16.06
N GLY A 260 -0.62 5.80 15.65
CA GLY A 260 -0.88 5.50 14.24
C GLY A 260 -2.38 5.37 13.96
N ARG A 261 -2.71 5.18 12.68
CA ARG A 261 -4.08 5.12 12.17
C ARG A 261 -4.87 3.98 12.82
N ASN A 262 -4.27 2.81 13.00
CA ASN A 262 -4.93 1.65 13.60
C ASN A 262 -5.16 1.81 15.11
N GLN A 263 -4.15 2.34 15.82
CA GLN A 263 -4.26 2.66 17.25
C GLN A 263 -5.33 3.73 17.50
N HIS A 264 -5.37 4.75 16.64
CA HIS A 264 -6.36 5.82 16.72
C HIS A 264 -7.76 5.31 16.39
N LEU A 265 -7.90 4.44 15.39
CA LEU A 265 -9.16 3.75 15.05
C LEU A 265 -9.67 2.92 16.24
N ALA A 266 -8.80 2.11 16.84
CA ALA A 266 -9.15 1.30 17.99
C ALA A 266 -9.61 2.16 19.18
N LEU A 267 -8.91 3.25 19.50
CA LEU A 267 -9.31 4.16 20.57
C LEU A 267 -10.66 4.84 20.28
N THR A 268 -10.86 5.32 19.06
CA THR A 268 -12.13 5.93 18.61
C THR A 268 -13.28 4.94 18.72
N ALA A 269 -13.05 3.69 18.31
CA ALA A 269 -14.05 2.63 18.40
C ALA A 269 -14.36 2.29 19.86
N ALA A 270 -13.34 2.16 20.72
CA ALA A 270 -13.50 1.85 22.14
C ALA A 270 -14.41 2.86 22.86
N ILE A 271 -14.23 4.15 22.57
CA ILE A 271 -15.10 5.22 23.08
C ILE A 271 -16.54 5.04 22.54
N SER A 272 -16.68 4.74 21.25
CA SER A 272 -17.98 4.58 20.59
C SER A 272 -18.80 3.39 21.11
N ILE A 273 -18.13 2.31 21.54
CA ILE A 273 -18.76 1.09 22.07
C ILE A 273 -18.71 1.02 23.61
N GLU A 274 -18.32 2.11 24.30
CA GLU A 274 -18.15 2.13 25.75
C GLU A 274 -19.42 1.64 26.47
N GLY A 275 -19.26 0.63 27.33
CA GLY A 275 -20.35 0.08 28.13
C GLY A 275 -21.44 -0.63 27.31
N GLN A 276 -21.27 -0.74 25.99
CA GLN A 276 -22.20 -1.45 25.13
C GLN A 276 -21.92 -2.96 25.19
N HIS A 277 -22.81 -3.73 24.56
CA HIS A 277 -22.77 -5.18 24.29
C HIS A 277 -21.35 -5.77 24.06
N PRO A 278 -21.17 -7.12 24.13
CA PRO A 278 -19.85 -7.75 24.04
C PRO A 278 -19.19 -7.62 22.65
N ILE A 279 -18.73 -6.42 22.31
CA ILE A 279 -18.03 -6.07 21.07
C ILE A 279 -16.54 -5.96 21.40
N SER A 280 -15.71 -6.60 20.58
CA SER A 280 -14.26 -6.41 20.55
C SER A 280 -13.84 -6.01 19.14
N LEU A 281 -12.79 -5.20 19.04
CA LEU A 281 -12.24 -4.74 17.77
C LEU A 281 -10.72 -4.88 17.80
N LEU A 282 -10.18 -5.41 16.71
CA LEU A 282 -8.76 -5.49 16.41
C LEU A 282 -8.49 -4.67 15.15
N SER A 283 -7.55 -3.72 15.23
CA SER A 283 -7.08 -2.96 14.07
C SER A 283 -5.56 -3.02 14.04
N PHE A 284 -4.98 -3.34 12.89
CA PHE A 284 -3.53 -3.44 12.74
C PHE A 284 -3.03 -3.27 11.31
N ALA A 285 -1.79 -2.83 11.20
CA ALA A 285 -0.99 -2.77 9.98
C ALA A 285 -0.25 -4.10 9.80
N THR A 286 -0.32 -4.64 8.58
CA THR A 286 0.23 -5.97 8.25
C THR A 286 1.76 -6.00 8.16
N ASP A 287 2.39 -4.84 8.04
CA ASP A 287 3.85 -4.64 8.06
C ASP A 287 4.43 -4.59 9.48
N GLY A 288 3.56 -4.62 10.51
CA GLY A 288 3.97 -4.56 11.91
C GLY A 288 4.14 -3.14 12.46
N VAL A 289 3.88 -2.09 11.67
CA VAL A 289 4.17 -0.71 12.06
C VAL A 289 2.98 0.23 11.80
N ASP A 290 2.52 0.89 12.86
CA ASP A 290 1.40 1.83 12.82
C ASP A 290 1.85 3.22 13.28
N GLY A 291 2.08 4.10 12.31
CA GLY A 291 2.66 5.43 12.55
C GLY A 291 4.11 5.37 13.03
N PRO A 292 4.64 6.45 13.65
CA PRO A 292 5.99 6.48 14.22
C PRO A 292 6.07 5.73 15.55
N THR A 293 5.65 4.46 15.57
CA THR A 293 5.57 3.63 16.79
C THR A 293 6.19 2.25 16.55
N ASP A 294 6.44 1.51 17.64
CA ASP A 294 6.88 0.10 17.61
C ASP A 294 5.69 -0.87 17.67
N ALA A 295 4.49 -0.38 17.34
CA ALA A 295 3.24 -1.11 17.39
C ALA A 295 2.66 -1.24 15.99
N ALA A 296 2.10 -2.39 15.66
CA ALA A 296 1.30 -2.63 14.47
C ALA A 296 -0.15 -2.11 14.62
N GLY A 297 -0.64 -1.88 15.83
CA GLY A 297 -2.05 -1.52 16.04
C GLY A 297 -2.53 -1.79 17.46
N ALA A 298 -3.83 -1.97 17.63
CA ALA A 298 -4.44 -2.20 18.93
C ALA A 298 -5.69 -3.09 18.93
N ILE A 299 -5.92 -3.75 20.07
CA ILE A 299 -7.16 -4.47 20.39
C ILE A 299 -7.91 -3.77 21.52
N VAL A 300 -9.21 -3.61 21.35
CA VAL A 300 -10.11 -2.98 22.33
C VAL A 300 -11.41 -3.74 22.45
N ASN A 301 -12.15 -3.48 23.53
CA ASN A 301 -13.51 -3.95 23.73
C ASN A 301 -14.35 -2.90 24.47
N SER A 302 -15.65 -3.18 24.65
CA SER A 302 -16.59 -2.27 25.32
C SER A 302 -16.26 -1.93 26.78
N LYS A 303 -15.30 -2.62 27.42
CA LYS A 303 -14.84 -2.35 28.78
C LYS A 303 -13.53 -1.55 28.83
N THR A 304 -12.86 -1.35 27.70
CA THR A 304 -11.50 -0.78 27.65
C THR A 304 -11.46 0.62 28.23
N THR A 305 -12.32 1.53 27.74
CA THR A 305 -12.37 2.92 28.22
C THR A 305 -12.89 3.03 29.66
N LEU A 306 -13.92 2.26 30.03
CA LEU A 306 -14.41 2.20 31.41
C LEU A 306 -13.32 1.82 32.40
N ALA A 307 -12.47 0.86 32.03
CA ALA A 307 -11.40 0.40 32.88
C ALA A 307 -10.20 1.38 32.88
N ALA A 308 -9.94 2.07 31.78
CA ALA A 308 -8.97 3.17 31.71
C ALA A 308 -9.38 4.34 32.64
N ARG A 309 -10.67 4.72 32.65
CA ARG A 309 -11.20 5.77 33.55
C ARG A 309 -11.07 5.43 35.03
N LYS A 310 -11.23 4.15 35.40
CA LYS A 310 -10.94 3.68 36.78
C LYS A 310 -9.50 3.94 37.21
N GLN A 311 -8.59 4.11 36.25
CA GLN A 311 -7.18 4.44 36.46
C GLN A 311 -6.89 5.94 36.25
N LYS A 312 -7.93 6.77 36.15
CA LYS A 312 -7.84 8.22 35.87
C LYS A 312 -7.22 8.55 34.51
N LEU A 313 -7.33 7.62 33.55
CA LEU A 313 -7.00 7.86 32.15
C LEU A 313 -8.29 8.28 31.43
N GLU A 314 -8.31 9.50 30.89
CA GLU A 314 -9.43 10.03 30.09
C GLU A 314 -9.14 9.79 28.59
N PRO A 315 -9.75 8.76 27.94
CA PRO A 315 -9.51 8.40 26.54
C PRO A 315 -9.68 9.56 25.56
N GLU A 316 -10.65 10.45 25.80
CA GLU A 316 -10.92 11.60 24.94
C GLU A 316 -9.74 12.56 24.89
N ASN A 317 -9.00 12.74 26.00
CA ASN A 317 -7.82 13.61 26.03
C ASN A 317 -6.70 13.04 25.14
N TYR A 318 -6.48 11.73 25.21
CA TYR A 318 -5.51 11.04 24.34
C TYR A 318 -5.93 11.11 22.87
N LEU A 319 -7.22 10.94 22.58
CA LEU A 319 -7.74 11.02 21.22
C LEU A 319 -7.55 12.44 20.64
N GLN A 320 -7.89 13.49 21.39
CA GLN A 320 -7.72 14.89 20.98
C GLN A 320 -6.25 15.28 20.83
N ALA A 321 -5.37 14.72 21.65
CA ALA A 321 -3.93 14.94 21.57
C ALA A 321 -3.25 14.14 20.45
N TYR A 322 -3.97 13.25 19.74
CA TYR A 322 -3.42 12.27 18.80
C TYR A 322 -2.38 11.34 19.46
N ASP A 323 -2.62 11.00 20.72
CA ASP A 323 -1.70 10.26 21.58
C ASP A 323 -2.21 8.84 21.90
N SER A 324 -2.74 8.16 20.88
CA SER A 324 -3.34 6.82 21.03
C SER A 324 -2.32 5.76 21.49
N TYR A 325 -1.04 5.93 21.15
CA TYR A 325 0.02 5.01 21.57
C TYR A 325 0.14 4.95 23.09
N HIS A 326 0.32 6.09 23.76
CA HIS A 326 0.48 6.13 25.21
C HIS A 326 -0.80 5.71 25.94
N PHE A 327 -1.99 5.96 25.38
CA PHE A 327 -3.23 5.40 25.93
C PHE A 327 -3.17 3.87 26.02
N HIS A 328 -2.85 3.21 24.90
CA HIS A 328 -2.80 1.75 24.83
C HIS A 328 -1.64 1.19 25.66
N GLU A 329 -0.51 1.88 25.73
CA GLU A 329 0.64 1.50 26.56
C GLU A 329 0.33 1.59 28.07
N GLN A 330 -0.26 2.69 28.53
CA GLN A 330 -0.57 2.89 29.94
C GLN A 330 -1.66 1.93 30.42
N TRP A 331 -2.67 1.69 29.57
CA TRP A 331 -3.67 0.65 29.82
C TRP A 331 -3.04 -0.75 29.95
N LYS A 332 -2.10 -1.11 29.05
CA LYS A 332 -1.38 -2.41 29.04
C LYS A 332 -0.70 -2.73 30.36
N ARG A 333 -0.01 -1.76 30.96
CA ARG A 333 0.80 -1.98 32.17
C ARG A 333 -0.06 -2.33 33.40
N SER A 334 -1.35 -1.97 33.37
CA SER A 334 -2.25 -2.12 34.51
C SER A 334 -3.20 -3.32 34.39
N SER A 335 -3.51 -3.78 33.18
CA SER A 335 -4.35 -4.97 32.95
C SER A 335 -3.48 -6.21 32.74
N LYS A 336 -3.38 -7.12 33.72
CA LYS A 336 -2.73 -8.45 33.57
C LYS A 336 -3.42 -9.40 32.55
N GLN A 337 -4.25 -8.86 31.67
CA GLN A 337 -4.91 -9.54 30.56
C GLN A 337 -4.40 -8.91 29.25
N THR A 338 -3.85 -9.78 28.38
CA THR A 338 -3.54 -9.61 26.93
C THR A 338 -4.39 -8.59 26.18
N LEU A 339 -3.98 -7.82 25.16
CA LEU A 339 -2.74 -7.60 24.39
C LEU A 339 -3.00 -6.29 23.58
N PRO A 340 -2.94 -5.06 24.16
CA PRO A 340 -3.48 -3.87 23.49
C PRO A 340 -2.57 -3.29 22.39
N VAL A 341 -1.35 -3.80 22.27
CA VAL A 341 -0.37 -3.38 21.26
C VAL A 341 0.04 -4.64 20.52
N ILE A 342 -0.30 -4.72 19.24
CA ILE A 342 0.24 -5.76 18.37
C ILE A 342 1.67 -5.32 18.04
N THR A 343 2.65 -6.17 18.27
CA THR A 343 4.06 -5.98 17.86
C THR A 343 4.39 -7.07 16.86
#